data_AF-A0AA37ABD6-F1
#
_entry.id   AF-A0AA37ABD6-F1
#
_cell.length_a   1.000
_cell.length_b   1.000
_cell.length_c   1.000
_cell.angle_alpha   90.00
_cell.angle_beta   90.00
_cell.angle_gamma   90.00
#
_symmetry.space_group_name_H-M   'P 1'
#
loop_
_entity.id
_entity.type
_entity.pdbx_description
1 polymer ?
#
loop_
_entity_poly.entity_id
_entity_poly.type
_entity_poly.pdbx_seq_one_letter_code
_entity_poly.pdbx_strand_id
1 'polypeptide(L)'
;MDDTTIVQLYWDRDERAIPATSGKYGNYCNSIAWNILGNREDAEECVNDTYLCAWTSMPPHRPRVLSAFLGKLTRNLSLNRYKHHTAEKRGGGEAPAVLDEIAELVSDTDNVERAVDRRELVRAIDTFLERLPADKRRIFVCRYWYFDPVSKIASRFGMTENHVSVTLNRLRLKLHNYLQERGFDL
;
A
#
# COMPACT_ATOMS: atom_id res chain seq x y z
N MET A 1 -15.24 -18.39 7.28
CA MET A 1 -16.23 -17.32 7.05
C MET A 1 -15.87 -16.56 5.78
N ASP A 2 -16.83 -16.28 4.91
CA ASP A 2 -16.59 -15.53 3.67
C ASP A 2 -16.60 -14.00 3.88
N ASP A 3 -16.17 -13.25 2.86
CA ASP A 3 -16.06 -11.78 2.93
C ASP A 3 -17.43 -11.13 3.15
N THR A 4 -18.46 -11.62 2.46
CA THR A 4 -19.82 -11.06 2.51
C THR A 4 -20.41 -11.18 3.90
N THR A 5 -20.19 -12.32 4.59
CA THR A 5 -20.63 -12.53 5.97
C THR A 5 -19.91 -11.58 6.92
N ILE A 6 -18.59 -11.42 6.79
CA ILE A 6 -17.82 -10.49 7.63
C ILE A 6 -18.32 -9.04 7.43
N VAL A 7 -18.54 -8.62 6.18
CA VAL A 7 -19.10 -7.29 5.88
C VAL A 7 -20.50 -7.14 6.48
N GLN A 8 -21.32 -8.19 6.45
CA GLN A 8 -22.66 -8.15 7.01
C GLN A 8 -22.62 -7.96 8.54
N LEU A 9 -21.71 -8.63 9.26
CA LEU A 9 -21.52 -8.41 10.70
C LEU A 9 -21.19 -6.95 11.02
N TYR A 10 -20.31 -6.31 10.25
CA TYR A 10 -20.02 -4.87 10.41
C TYR A 10 -21.25 -4.00 10.15
N TRP A 11 -22.07 -4.36 9.16
CA TRP A 11 -23.30 -3.66 8.82
C TRP A 11 -24.37 -3.77 9.91
N ASP A 12 -24.48 -4.95 10.51
CA ASP A 12 -25.42 -5.24 11.58
C ASP A 12 -24.93 -4.72 12.95
N ARG A 13 -23.74 -4.08 12.98
CA ARG A 13 -23.06 -3.62 14.21
C ARG A 13 -22.87 -4.77 15.21
N ASP A 14 -22.59 -5.95 14.69
CA ASP A 14 -22.30 -7.14 15.48
C ASP A 14 -20.80 -7.21 15.80
N GLU A 15 -20.46 -7.21 17.08
CA GLU A 15 -19.07 -7.21 17.57
C GLU A 15 -18.26 -8.40 17.07
N ARG A 16 -18.90 -9.51 16.67
CA ARG A 16 -18.25 -10.67 16.03
C ARG A 16 -17.54 -10.31 14.72
N ALA A 17 -17.84 -9.16 14.12
CA ALA A 17 -17.14 -8.65 12.96
C ALA A 17 -15.62 -8.54 13.17
N ILE A 18 -15.19 -8.08 14.35
CA ILE A 18 -13.77 -7.86 14.66
C ILE A 18 -13.00 -9.19 14.73
N PRO A 19 -13.36 -10.18 15.57
CA PRO A 19 -12.66 -11.46 15.61
C PRO A 19 -12.78 -12.24 14.30
N ALA A 20 -13.90 -12.14 13.57
CA ALA A 20 -14.02 -12.75 12.25
C ALA A 20 -13.05 -12.13 11.22
N THR A 21 -12.90 -10.81 11.25
CA THR A 21 -11.94 -10.09 10.40
C THR A 21 -10.51 -10.42 10.79
N SER A 22 -10.20 -10.39 12.08
CA SER A 22 -8.87 -10.72 12.59
C SER A 22 -8.46 -12.15 12.24
N GLY A 23 -9.36 -13.12 12.45
CA GLY A 23 -9.08 -14.52 12.11
C GLY A 23 -8.82 -14.76 10.62
N LYS A 24 -9.45 -13.98 9.73
CA LYS A 24 -9.29 -14.15 8.27
C LYS A 24 -8.17 -13.30 7.67
N TYR A 25 -8.02 -12.06 8.11
CA TYR A 25 -7.13 -11.06 7.50
C TYR A 25 -6.00 -10.58 8.41
N GLY A 26 -5.91 -11.05 9.65
CA GLY A 26 -4.88 -10.61 10.60
C GLY A 26 -3.47 -10.75 10.04
N ASN A 27 -3.11 -11.92 9.50
CA ASN A 27 -1.80 -12.12 8.87
C ASN A 27 -1.58 -11.24 7.63
N TYR A 28 -2.64 -10.98 6.87
CA TYR A 28 -2.60 -10.13 5.68
C TYR A 28 -2.35 -8.66 6.03
N CYS A 29 -3.11 -8.12 7.00
CA CYS A 29 -2.91 -6.76 7.49
C CYS A 29 -1.55 -6.62 8.19
N ASN A 30 -1.18 -7.57 9.05
CA ASN A 30 0.10 -7.55 9.75
C ASN A 30 1.29 -7.57 8.76
N SER A 31 1.23 -8.37 7.70
CA SER A 31 2.28 -8.38 6.68
C SER A 31 2.48 -7.00 6.03
N ILE A 32 1.38 -6.28 5.75
CA ILE A 32 1.45 -4.92 5.17
C ILE A 32 2.07 -3.95 6.18
N ALA A 33 1.58 -3.96 7.43
CA ALA A 33 2.06 -3.05 8.47
C ALA A 33 3.53 -3.30 8.81
N TRP A 34 3.92 -4.55 8.99
CA TRP A 34 5.30 -4.98 9.24
C TRP A 34 6.25 -4.56 8.13
N ASN A 35 5.86 -4.76 6.87
CA ASN A 35 6.69 -4.37 5.72
C ASN A 35 6.97 -2.86 5.66
N ILE A 36 6.08 -2.03 6.23
CA ILE A 36 6.23 -0.56 6.26
C ILE A 36 6.99 -0.11 7.51
N LEU A 37 6.67 -0.66 8.67
CA LEU A 37 7.11 -0.14 9.97
C LEU A 37 8.36 -0.85 10.50
N GLY A 38 8.54 -2.14 10.19
CA GLY A 38 9.63 -2.98 10.73
C GLY A 38 9.61 -3.16 12.26
N ASN A 39 8.58 -2.65 12.95
CA ASN A 39 8.37 -2.81 14.39
C ASN A 39 7.07 -3.61 14.64
N ARG A 40 7.13 -4.55 15.58
CA ARG A 40 6.04 -5.48 15.86
C ARG A 40 4.90 -4.82 16.62
N GLU A 41 5.22 -4.04 17.67
CA GLU A 41 4.22 -3.33 18.46
C GLU A 41 3.42 -2.35 17.58
N ASP A 42 4.11 -1.55 16.78
CA ASP A 42 3.49 -0.59 15.87
C ASP A 42 2.66 -1.27 14.78
N ALA A 43 3.11 -2.42 14.27
CA ALA A 43 2.35 -3.20 13.31
C ALA A 43 1.07 -3.77 13.92
N GLU A 44 1.16 -4.36 15.12
CA GLU A 44 0.01 -4.89 15.87
C GLU A 44 -1.01 -3.77 16.16
N GLU A 45 -0.54 -2.59 16.56
CA GLU A 45 -1.42 -1.45 16.82
C GLU A 45 -2.08 -0.92 15.54
N CYS A 46 -1.35 -0.78 14.44
CA CYS A 46 -1.94 -0.40 13.14
C CYS A 46 -3.00 -1.40 12.65
N VAL A 47 -2.83 -2.69 12.95
CA VAL A 47 -3.83 -3.72 12.62
C VAL A 47 -5.07 -3.56 13.49
N ASN A 48 -4.93 -3.26 14.78
CA ASN A 48 -6.07 -2.97 15.65
C ASN A 48 -6.81 -1.69 15.20
N ASP A 49 -6.08 -0.62 14.88
CA ASP A 49 -6.63 0.62 14.33
C ASP A 49 -7.34 0.37 13.00
N THR A 50 -6.84 -0.56 12.17
CA THR A 50 -7.52 -0.97 10.93
C THR A 50 -8.92 -1.52 11.22
N TYR A 51 -9.06 -2.37 12.23
CA TYR A 51 -10.37 -2.93 12.59
C TYR A 51 -11.32 -1.88 13.15
N LEU A 52 -10.78 -0.93 13.95
CA LEU A 52 -11.55 0.21 14.43
C LEU A 52 -12.01 1.11 13.28
N CYS A 53 -11.13 1.43 12.34
CA CYS A 53 -11.48 2.19 11.13
C CYS A 53 -12.51 1.45 10.27
N ALA A 54 -12.40 0.12 10.14
CA ALA A 54 -13.40 -0.69 9.44
C ALA A 54 -14.76 -0.61 10.15
N TRP A 55 -14.77 -0.72 11.49
CA TRP A 55 -15.95 -0.57 12.31
C TRP A 55 -16.60 0.81 12.21
N THR A 56 -15.84 1.89 12.12
CA THR A 56 -16.40 3.24 12.01
C THR A 56 -16.83 3.58 10.58
N SER A 57 -16.22 2.97 9.58
CA SER A 57 -16.54 3.20 8.16
C SER A 57 -17.77 2.44 7.67
N MET A 58 -18.10 1.32 8.31
CA MET A 58 -19.31 0.52 8.03
C MET A 58 -20.38 0.76 9.11
N PRO A 59 -21.66 0.89 8.75
CA PRO A 59 -22.26 0.62 7.44
C PRO A 59 -22.19 1.69 6.33
N PRO A 60 -21.92 3.00 6.54
CA PRO A 60 -22.03 3.99 5.46
C PRO A 60 -21.26 3.67 4.18
N HIS A 61 -20.16 2.92 4.29
CA HIS A 61 -19.38 2.45 3.16
C HIS A 61 -19.34 0.91 3.09
N ARG A 62 -19.99 0.31 2.08
CA ARG A 62 -19.91 -1.15 1.84
C ARG A 62 -18.79 -1.49 0.85
N PRO A 63 -17.70 -2.15 1.27
CA PRO A 63 -16.62 -2.51 0.37
C PRO A 63 -17.04 -3.62 -0.61
N ARG A 64 -16.67 -3.49 -1.89
CA ARG A 64 -16.85 -4.56 -2.90
C ARG A 64 -15.85 -5.71 -2.71
N VAL A 65 -14.64 -5.39 -2.25
CA VAL A 65 -13.56 -6.36 -2.00
C VAL A 65 -12.97 -6.04 -0.62
N LEU A 66 -13.25 -6.90 0.35
CA LEU A 66 -12.90 -6.65 1.75
C LEU A 66 -11.38 -6.61 1.97
N SER A 67 -10.63 -7.50 1.33
CA SER A 67 -9.16 -7.51 1.40
C SER A 67 -8.50 -6.22 0.88
N ALA A 68 -9.02 -5.65 -0.21
CA ALA A 68 -8.52 -4.39 -0.75
C ALA A 68 -8.86 -3.22 0.18
N PHE A 69 -10.07 -3.23 0.77
CA PHE A 69 -10.50 -2.22 1.74
C PHE A 69 -9.63 -2.24 3.00
N LEU A 70 -9.47 -3.40 3.64
CA LEU A 70 -8.64 -3.56 4.83
C LEU A 70 -7.18 -3.24 4.54
N GLY A 71 -6.63 -3.76 3.43
CA GLY A 71 -5.25 -3.48 3.05
C GLY A 71 -4.98 -1.98 2.82
N LYS A 72 -5.94 -1.25 2.24
CA LYS A 72 -5.84 0.22 2.08
C LYS A 72 -5.83 0.93 3.43
N LEU A 73 -6.72 0.55 4.36
CA LEU A 73 -6.75 1.12 5.70
C LEU A 73 -5.43 0.87 6.43
N THR A 74 -4.96 -0.38 6.48
CA THR A 74 -3.70 -0.74 7.13
C THR A 74 -2.52 0.00 6.53
N ARG A 75 -2.39 -0.01 5.19
CA ARG A 75 -1.31 0.70 4.48
C ARG A 75 -1.29 2.20 4.84
N ASN A 76 -2.45 2.84 4.86
CA ASN A 76 -2.54 4.27 5.16
C ASN A 76 -2.18 4.58 6.62
N LEU A 77 -2.69 3.78 7.57
CA LEU A 77 -2.36 3.93 8.99
C LEU A 77 -0.86 3.73 9.24
N SER A 78 -0.28 2.67 8.69
CA SER A 78 1.16 2.40 8.81
C SER A 78 2.02 3.49 8.18
N LEU A 79 1.65 4.01 7.00
CA LEU A 79 2.38 5.13 6.39
C LEU A 79 2.27 6.43 7.20
N ASN A 80 1.10 6.72 7.78
CA ASN A 80 0.92 7.90 8.63
C ASN A 80 1.77 7.79 9.90
N ARG A 81 1.80 6.61 10.53
CA ARG A 81 2.64 6.35 11.70
C ARG A 81 4.12 6.44 11.37
N TYR A 82 4.54 5.82 10.27
CA TYR A 82 5.90 5.93 9.76
C TYR A 82 6.32 7.41 9.59
N LYS A 83 5.48 8.22 8.93
CA LYS A 83 5.73 9.66 8.74
C LYS A 83 5.88 10.40 10.07
N HIS A 84 5.04 10.09 11.05
CA HIS A 84 5.12 10.67 12.39
C HIS A 84 6.48 10.40 13.05
N HIS A 85 6.92 9.13 13.05
CA HIS A 85 8.22 8.75 13.61
C HIS A 85 9.40 9.45 12.91
N THR A 86 9.33 9.64 11.60
CA THR A 86 10.39 10.33 10.84
C THR A 86 10.38 11.83 11.04
N ALA A 87 9.21 12.46 11.20
CA ALA A 87 9.09 13.89 11.42
C ALA A 87 9.61 14.31 12.81
N GLU A 88 9.40 13.44 13.81
CA GLU A 88 9.91 13.64 15.18
C GLU A 88 11.44 13.48 15.27
N LYS A 89 12.04 12.65 14.41
CA LYS A 89 13.48 12.37 14.38
C LYS A 89 14.22 13.21 13.34
N ARG A 90 14.15 14.55 13.39
CA ARG A 90 14.91 15.45 12.49
C ARG A 90 16.41 15.05 12.44
N GLY A 91 16.78 14.21 11.46
CA GLY A 91 18.11 13.64 11.28
C GLY A 91 18.20 12.12 11.49
N GLY A 92 17.91 11.33 10.45
CA GLY A 92 18.64 10.07 10.22
C GLY A 92 17.94 8.74 10.57
N GLY A 93 16.70 8.54 10.17
CA GLY A 93 16.19 7.18 9.95
C GLY A 93 16.28 6.83 8.47
N GLU A 94 16.93 5.72 8.10
CA GLU A 94 16.81 5.18 6.74
C GLU A 94 15.33 4.92 6.45
N ALA A 95 14.82 5.51 5.38
CA ALA A 95 13.49 5.15 4.96
C ALA A 95 13.48 3.71 4.44
N PRO A 96 12.38 2.95 4.60
CA PRO A 96 12.21 1.71 3.86
C PRO A 96 12.60 2.01 2.42
N ALA A 97 13.57 1.28 1.85
CA ALA A 97 14.12 1.60 0.52
C ALA A 97 13.03 1.77 -0.56
N VAL A 98 11.85 1.18 -0.37
CA VAL A 98 10.64 1.40 -1.18
C VAL A 98 10.19 2.87 -1.21
N LEU A 99 10.23 3.58 -0.08
CA LEU A 99 9.84 4.98 0.03
C LEU A 99 10.85 5.89 -0.66
N ASP A 100 12.14 5.64 -0.51
CA ASP A 100 13.18 6.36 -1.27
C ASP A 100 12.99 6.11 -2.78
N GLU A 101 12.71 4.86 -3.16
CA GLU A 101 12.43 4.50 -4.55
C GLU A 101 11.21 5.24 -5.14
N ILE A 102 10.22 5.58 -4.32
CA ILE A 102 9.03 6.35 -4.71
C ILE A 102 9.32 7.86 -4.65
N ALA A 103 10.10 8.34 -3.68
CA ALA A 103 10.49 9.74 -3.58
C ALA A 103 11.31 10.18 -4.80
N GLU A 104 12.16 9.31 -5.35
CA GLU A 104 12.84 9.52 -6.63
C GLU A 104 11.88 9.71 -7.82
N LEU A 105 10.61 9.31 -7.69
CA LEU A 105 9.59 9.44 -8.75
C LEU A 105 8.68 10.65 -8.59
N VAL A 106 8.71 11.32 -7.44
CA VAL A 106 7.79 12.41 -7.09
C VAL A 106 8.62 13.54 -6.51
N SER A 107 8.93 14.53 -7.33
CA SER A 107 9.57 15.76 -6.91
C SER A 107 8.72 16.42 -5.85
N ASP A 108 9.42 16.98 -4.87
CA ASP A 108 8.88 17.56 -3.64
C ASP A 108 7.95 18.74 -3.98
N THR A 109 6.71 18.43 -4.33
CA THR A 109 5.65 19.38 -4.58
C THR A 109 4.61 19.23 -3.47
N ASP A 110 4.99 19.78 -2.32
CA ASP A 110 4.05 20.37 -1.38
C ASP A 110 3.29 21.50 -2.09
N ASN A 111 2.28 21.16 -2.89
CA ASN A 111 1.26 22.14 -3.23
C ASN A 111 -0.13 21.52 -3.31
N VAL A 112 -1.05 22.23 -2.66
CA VAL A 112 -2.42 21.86 -2.31
C VAL A 112 -3.38 21.98 -3.51
N GLU A 113 -2.85 22.18 -4.73
CA GLU A 113 -3.66 22.23 -5.94
C GLU A 113 -4.04 20.82 -6.45
N ARG A 114 -5.36 20.58 -6.47
CA ARG A 114 -6.12 19.77 -7.45
C ARG A 114 -6.33 18.28 -7.15
N ALA A 115 -7.50 17.99 -6.56
CA ALA A 115 -8.12 16.67 -6.61
C ALA A 115 -8.37 16.14 -8.05
N VAL A 116 -8.46 17.04 -9.05
CA VAL A 116 -8.55 16.68 -10.47
C VAL A 116 -7.22 16.09 -10.95
N ASP A 117 -6.11 16.78 -10.73
CA ASP A 117 -4.76 16.32 -11.10
C ASP A 117 -4.41 15.00 -10.41
N ARG A 118 -4.84 14.81 -9.16
CA ARG A 118 -4.69 13.51 -8.47
C ARG A 118 -5.47 12.38 -9.16
N ARG A 119 -6.70 12.64 -9.63
CA ARG A 119 -7.50 11.63 -10.34
C ARG A 119 -6.89 11.30 -11.71
N GLU A 120 -6.35 12.29 -12.40
CA GLU A 120 -5.67 12.10 -13.68
C GLU A 120 -4.36 11.35 -13.51
N LEU A 121 -3.58 11.66 -12.47
CA LEU A 121 -2.38 10.93 -12.10
C LEU A 121 -2.68 9.45 -11.81
N VAL A 122 -3.71 9.18 -10.99
CA VAL A 122 -4.14 7.80 -10.70
C VAL A 122 -4.53 7.07 -12.00
N ARG A 123 -5.33 7.69 -12.87
CA ARG A 123 -5.69 7.09 -14.18
C ARG A 123 -4.48 6.83 -15.07
N ALA A 124 -3.49 7.72 -15.06
CA ALA A 124 -2.27 7.55 -15.85
C ALA A 124 -1.45 6.36 -15.34
N ILE A 125 -1.28 6.24 -14.01
CA ILE A 125 -0.61 5.10 -13.37
C ILE A 125 -1.36 3.80 -13.66
N ASP A 126 -2.68 3.78 -13.50
CA ASP A 126 -3.50 2.59 -13.79
C ASP A 126 -3.33 2.15 -15.25
N THR A 127 -3.41 3.10 -16.19
CA THR A 127 -3.21 2.83 -17.62
C THR A 127 -1.80 2.29 -17.92
N PHE A 128 -0.78 2.83 -17.26
CA PHE A 128 0.59 2.34 -17.39
C PHE A 128 0.71 0.89 -16.91
N LEU A 129 0.19 0.60 -15.70
CA LEU A 129 0.23 -0.73 -15.09
C LEU A 129 -0.54 -1.75 -15.93
N GLU A 130 -1.69 -1.37 -16.49
CA GLU A 130 -2.51 -2.21 -17.37
C GLU A 130 -1.80 -2.64 -18.65
N ARG A 131 -0.84 -1.85 -19.14
CA ARG A 131 -0.04 -2.17 -20.34
C ARG A 131 1.18 -3.02 -20.05
N LEU A 132 1.57 -3.19 -18.79
CA LEU A 132 2.71 -4.02 -18.43
C LEU A 132 2.38 -5.52 -18.61
N PRO A 133 3.39 -6.34 -19.00
CA PRO A 133 3.31 -7.78 -18.87
C PRO A 133 2.90 -8.19 -17.44
N ALA A 134 2.08 -9.24 -17.32
CA ALA A 134 1.46 -9.63 -16.06
C ALA A 134 2.47 -9.79 -14.91
N ASP A 135 3.60 -10.45 -15.14
CA ASP A 135 4.61 -10.65 -14.09
C ASP A 135 5.30 -9.35 -13.66
N LYS A 136 5.57 -8.44 -14.61
CA LYS A 136 6.15 -7.12 -14.29
C LYS A 136 5.18 -6.27 -13.47
N ARG A 137 3.88 -6.31 -13.81
CA ARG A 137 2.82 -5.65 -13.04
C ARG A 137 2.74 -6.20 -11.62
N ARG A 138 2.78 -7.53 -11.48
CA ARG A 138 2.71 -8.19 -10.16
C ARG A 138 3.95 -7.87 -9.30
N ILE A 139 5.15 -7.86 -9.89
CA ILE A 139 6.38 -7.43 -9.22
C ILE A 139 6.25 -5.98 -8.71
N PHE A 140 5.75 -5.08 -9.57
CA PHE A 140 5.53 -3.67 -9.21
C PHE A 140 4.54 -3.51 -8.06
N VAL A 141 3.40 -4.21 -8.10
CA VAL A 141 2.39 -4.18 -7.03
C VAL A 141 2.95 -4.76 -5.73
N CYS A 142 3.66 -5.89 -5.78
CA CYS A 142 4.33 -6.44 -4.59
C CYS A 142 5.26 -5.41 -3.94
N ARG A 143 6.08 -4.71 -4.73
CA ARG A 143 7.01 -3.71 -4.20
C ARG A 143 6.30 -2.47 -3.64
N TYR A 144 5.43 -1.82 -4.42
CA TYR A 144 4.96 -0.46 -4.10
C TYR A 144 3.58 -0.41 -3.41
N TRP A 145 2.76 -1.45 -3.56
CA TRP A 145 1.50 -1.55 -2.83
C TRP A 145 1.68 -2.30 -1.50
N TYR A 146 2.33 -3.46 -1.54
CA TYR A 146 2.51 -4.34 -0.38
C TYR A 146 3.81 -4.11 0.41
N PHE A 147 4.73 -3.28 -0.10
CA PHE A 147 6.04 -3.04 0.52
C PHE A 147 6.87 -4.34 0.69
N ASP A 148 6.61 -5.36 -0.14
CA ASP A 148 7.34 -6.62 -0.02
C ASP A 148 8.85 -6.38 -0.26
N PRO A 149 9.73 -7.02 0.55
CA PRO A 149 11.16 -6.95 0.33
C PRO A 149 11.53 -7.67 -0.98
N VAL A 150 12.59 -7.19 -1.64
CA VAL A 150 13.07 -7.75 -2.92
C VAL A 150 13.31 -9.26 -2.82
N SER A 151 13.86 -9.73 -1.70
CA SER A 151 14.06 -11.15 -1.42
C SER A 151 12.77 -11.97 -1.49
N LYS A 152 11.69 -11.50 -0.83
CA LYS A 152 10.38 -12.16 -0.86
C LYS A 152 9.77 -12.17 -2.25
N ILE A 153 9.93 -11.09 -3.01
CA ILE A 153 9.48 -11.03 -4.41
C ILE A 153 10.28 -12.02 -5.25
N ALA A 154 11.60 -12.05 -5.13
CA ALA A 154 12.49 -12.96 -5.84
C ALA A 154 12.10 -14.43 -5.62
N SER A 155 11.92 -14.83 -4.35
CA SER A 155 11.45 -16.18 -4.01
C SER A 155 10.08 -16.50 -4.60
N ARG A 156 9.13 -15.55 -4.55
CA ARG A 156 7.76 -15.75 -5.07
C ARG A 156 7.70 -15.99 -6.57
N PHE A 157 8.59 -15.36 -7.33
CA PHE A 157 8.60 -15.43 -8.79
C PHE A 157 9.70 -16.37 -9.35
N GLY A 158 10.47 -17.04 -8.48
CA GLY A 158 11.58 -17.90 -8.91
C GLY A 158 12.69 -17.12 -9.64
N MET A 159 12.93 -15.88 -9.21
CA MET A 159 13.91 -14.97 -9.80
C MET A 159 15.06 -14.70 -8.81
N THR A 160 16.17 -14.16 -9.29
CA THR A 160 17.21 -13.62 -8.40
C THR A 160 16.81 -12.24 -7.88
N GLU A 161 17.29 -11.85 -6.70
CA GLU A 161 17.08 -10.51 -6.15
C GLU A 161 17.56 -9.42 -7.12
N ASN A 162 18.72 -9.63 -7.75
CA ASN A 162 19.24 -8.72 -8.76
C ASN A 162 18.28 -8.55 -9.95
N HIS A 163 17.69 -9.64 -10.46
CA HIS A 163 16.73 -9.56 -11.55
C HIS A 163 15.49 -8.75 -11.16
N VAL A 164 15.00 -8.92 -9.92
CA VAL A 164 13.87 -8.14 -9.38
C VAL A 164 14.25 -6.67 -9.26
N SER A 165 15.38 -6.34 -8.66
CA SER A 165 15.87 -4.96 -8.50
C SER A 165 16.02 -4.24 -9.85
N VAL A 166 16.66 -4.89 -10.83
CA VAL A 166 16.81 -4.34 -12.19
C VAL A 166 15.45 -4.17 -12.87
N THR A 167 14.53 -5.11 -12.68
CA THR A 167 13.17 -5.00 -13.22
C THR A 167 12.43 -3.81 -12.62
N LEU A 168 12.47 -3.64 -11.30
CA LEU A 168 11.83 -2.53 -10.59
C LEU A 168 12.41 -1.18 -11.04
N ASN A 169 13.73 -1.05 -11.08
CA ASN A 169 14.39 0.19 -11.54
C ASN A 169 13.96 0.56 -12.98
N ARG A 170 13.96 -0.40 -13.91
CA ARG A 170 13.49 -0.17 -15.28
C ARG A 170 12.03 0.22 -15.35
N LEU A 171 11.17 -0.36 -14.51
CA LEU A 171 9.75 -0.01 -14.47
C LEU A 171 9.53 1.40 -13.91
N ARG A 172 10.28 1.78 -12.87
CA ARG A 172 10.26 3.14 -12.30
C ARG A 172 10.65 4.19 -13.34
N LEU A 173 11.78 4.00 -14.03
CA LEU A 173 12.20 4.93 -15.09
C LEU A 173 11.17 5.05 -16.21
N LYS A 174 10.57 3.93 -16.61
CA LYS A 174 9.48 3.94 -17.62
C LYS A 174 8.23 4.67 -17.14
N LEU A 175 7.86 4.50 -15.87
CA LEU A 175 6.73 5.20 -15.29
C LEU A 175 7.00 6.70 -15.22
N HIS A 176 8.18 7.10 -14.77
CA HIS A 176 8.60 8.50 -14.71
C HIS A 176 8.49 9.18 -16.09
N ASN A 177 9.15 8.61 -17.11
CA ASN A 177 9.08 9.15 -18.47
C ASN A 177 7.64 9.18 -19.00
N TYR A 178 6.86 8.12 -18.75
CA TYR A 178 5.46 8.04 -19.19
C TYR A 178 4.58 9.14 -18.60
N LEU A 179 4.84 9.52 -17.34
CA LEU A 179 4.11 10.57 -16.64
C LEU A 179 4.61 11.96 -17.05
N GLN A 180 5.91 12.17 -17.22
CA GLN A 180 6.47 13.42 -17.75
C GLN A 180 5.94 13.75 -19.16
N GLU A 181 5.88 12.76 -20.05
CA GLU A 181 5.27 12.91 -21.39
C GLU A 181 3.79 13.34 -21.36
N ARG A 182 3.12 13.17 -20.22
CA ARG A 182 1.71 13.53 -20.00
C ARG A 182 1.55 14.82 -19.20
N GLY A 183 2.63 15.54 -18.93
CA GLY A 183 2.62 16.84 -18.27
C GLY A 183 2.51 16.77 -16.75
N PHE A 184 2.82 15.64 -16.12
CA PHE A 184 2.99 15.59 -14.67
C PHE A 184 4.41 16.08 -14.32
N ASP A 185 4.50 17.14 -13.52
CA ASP A 185 5.75 17.50 -12.84
C ASP A 185 5.99 16.46 -11.73
N LEU A 186 7.13 15.78 -11.85
CA LEU A 186 7.58 14.66 -11.03
C LEU A 186 9.03 14.84 -10.62
#